data_AF-A0A939VWX2-F1
#
_entry.id   AF-A0A939VWX2-F1
#
_cell.length_a   1.000
_cell.length_b   1.000
_cell.length_c   1.000
_cell.angle_alpha   90.00
_cell.angle_beta   90.00
_cell.angle_gamma   90.00
#
_symmetry.space_group_name_H-M   'P 1'
#
loop_
_entity.id
_entity.type
_entity.pdbx_description
1 polymer ?
#
loop_
_entity_poly.entity_id
_entity_poly.type
_entity_poly.pdbx_seq_one_letter_code
_entity_poly.pdbx_strand_id
1 'polypeptide(L)' 'MNVIEDGEEKAKEKLLNSFDYLLSHNGSGHLEVNTKILKRGQKEIIIQCSRSHRFVVDMKEEEGGK' A
#
# COMPACT_ATOMS: atom_id res chain seq x y z
N MET A 1 -4.00 30.70 7.07
CA MET A 1 -3.72 29.25 7.19
C MET A 1 -4.82 28.52 6.46
N ASN A 2 -4.56 28.06 5.24
CA ASN A 2 -5.57 27.47 4.37
C ASN A 2 -5.81 26.01 4.75
N VAL A 3 -7.01 25.70 5.23
CA VAL A 3 -7.39 24.35 5.69
C VAL A 3 -7.34 23.29 4.58
N ILE A 4 -7.36 23.72 3.30
CA ILE A 4 -7.32 22.83 2.13
C ILE A 4 -5.90 22.29 1.85
N GLU A 5 -4.85 23.07 2.12
CA GLU A 5 -3.45 22.64 1.91
C GLU A 5 -3.02 21.58 2.93
N ASP A 6 -3.57 21.65 4.15
CA ASP A 6 -3.22 20.77 5.27
C ASP A 6 -3.56 19.29 5.02
N GLY A 7 -4.67 19.01 4.34
CA GLY A 7 -5.12 17.64 4.09
C GLY A 7 -4.30 16.90 3.03
N GLU A 8 -3.99 17.57 1.91
CA GLU A 8 -3.19 16.96 0.84
C GLU A 8 -1.73 16.74 1.28
N GLU A 9 -1.17 17.69 2.03
CA GLU A 9 0.20 17.56 2.51
C GLU A 9 0.34 16.43 3.52
N LYS A 10 -0.60 16.32 4.48
CA LYS A 10 -0.66 15.18 5.42
C LYS A 10 -0.80 13.85 4.70
N ALA A 11 -1.56 13.78 3.62
CA ALA A 11 -1.68 12.54 2.83
C ALA A 11 -0.35 12.15 2.16
N LYS A 12 0.39 13.11 1.60
CA LYS A 12 1.73 12.87 1.04
C LYS A 12 2.73 12.43 2.09
N GLU A 13 2.78 13.13 3.23
CA GLU A 13 3.63 12.76 4.36
C GLU A 13 3.31 11.34 4.83
N LYS A 14 2.03 10.98 4.92
CA LYS A 14 1.63 9.65 5.34
C LYS A 14 2.03 8.58 4.32
N LEU A 15 1.95 8.88 3.03
CA LEU A 15 2.39 7.97 1.97
C LEU A 15 3.89 7.70 2.07
N LEU A 16 4.71 8.75 2.17
CA LEU A 16 6.16 8.63 2.30
C LEU A 16 6.54 7.83 3.56
N ASN A 17 5.95 8.15 4.70
CA ASN A 17 6.18 7.39 5.94
C ASN A 17 5.79 5.90 5.82
N SER A 18 4.74 5.59 5.07
CA SER A 18 4.31 4.20 4.84
C SER A 18 5.27 3.47 3.90
N PHE A 19 5.83 4.18 2.93
CA PHE A 19 6.88 3.67 2.05
C PHE A 19 8.19 3.45 2.79
N ASP A 20 8.62 4.40 3.64
CA ASP A 20 9.80 4.26 4.50
C ASP A 20 9.67 3.06 5.44
N TYR A 21 8.48 2.86 6.01
CA TYR A 21 8.17 1.67 6.79
C TYR A 21 8.42 0.40 5.96
N LEU A 22 7.91 0.31 4.73
CA LEU A 22 8.15 -0.86 3.88
C LEU A 22 9.63 -1.07 3.55
N LEU A 23 10.37 -0.01 3.26
CA LEU A 23 11.81 -0.08 2.99
C LEU A 23 12.60 -0.59 4.19
N SER A 24 12.18 -0.25 5.42
CA SER A 24 12.85 -0.69 6.64
C SER A 24 12.43 -2.09 7.11
N HIS A 25 11.40 -2.69 6.50
CA HIS A 25 10.87 -3.98 6.92
C HIS A 25 11.63 -5.14 6.29
N ASN A 26 12.13 -6.03 7.14
CA ASN A 26 12.70 -7.31 6.71
C ASN A 26 11.55 -8.28 6.35
N GLY A 27 11.07 -8.22 5.11
CA GLY A 27 10.02 -9.10 4.61
C GLY A 27 9.30 -8.53 3.39
N SER A 28 8.16 -9.13 3.03
CA SER A 28 7.26 -8.58 2.02
C SER A 28 6.20 -7.68 2.66
N GLY A 29 5.88 -6.57 2.01
CA GLY A 29 4.73 -5.75 2.39
C GLY A 29 3.97 -5.22 1.17
N HIS A 30 2.79 -4.68 1.45
CA HIS A 30 1.86 -4.15 0.47
C HIS A 30 1.55 -2.70 0.78
N LEU A 31 1.63 -1.85 -0.24
CA LEU A 31 1.21 -0.44 -0.18
C LEU A 31 0.24 -0.18 -1.31
N GLU A 32 -0.93 0.33 -0.96
CA GLU A 32 -1.99 0.64 -1.90
C GLU A 32 -2.57 2.02 -1.59
N VAL A 33 -2.73 2.83 -2.64
CA VAL A 33 -3.34 4.15 -2.54
C VAL A 33 -4.57 4.19 -3.43
N ASN A 34 -5.73 4.42 -2.82
CA ASN A 34 -6.99 4.58 -3.51
C ASN A 34 -7.46 6.02 -3.39
N THR A 35 -7.78 6.64 -4.52
CA THR A 35 -8.27 8.02 -4.56
C THR A 35 -9.65 8.09 -5.21
N LYS A 36 -10.57 8.84 -4.61
CA LYS A 36 -11.92 9.02 -5.14
C LYS A 36 -12.32 10.49 -5.08
N ILE A 37 -12.77 11.03 -6.21
CA ILE A 37 -13.40 12.35 -6.23
C ILE A 37 -14.83 12.20 -5.70
N LEU A 38 -15.14 12.94 -4.64
CA LEU A 38 -16.45 12.98 -4.01
C LEU A 38 -17.27 14.15 -4.55
N LYS A 39 -18.53 14.25 -4.11
CA LYS A 39 -19.38 15.39 -4.42
C LYS A 39 -18.80 16.68 -3.83
N ARG A 40 -19.16 17.84 -4.40
CA ARG A 40 -18.78 19.19 -3.92
C ARG A 40 -17.26 19.44 -3.90
N GLY A 41 -16.51 18.83 -4.82
CA GLY A 41 -15.06 19.09 -4.96
C GLY A 41 -14.20 18.49 -3.85
N GLN A 42 -14.74 17.60 -3.03
CA GLN A 42 -13.96 16.86 -2.04
C GLN A 42 -13.21 15.71 -2.70
N LYS A 43 -12.05 15.36 -2.15
CA LYS A 43 -11.22 14.23 -2.57
C LYS A 43 -10.99 13.33 -1.37
N GLU A 44 -11.28 12.05 -1.52
CA GLU A 44 -10.95 11.01 -0.56
C GLU A 44 -9.66 10.32 -0.98
N ILE A 45 -8.75 10.12 -0.03
CA ILE A 45 -7.47 9.42 -0.22
C ILE A 45 -7.39 8.37 0.89
N ILE A 46 -7.27 7.10 0.48
CA ILE A 46 -7.11 5.96 1.38
C ILE A 46 -5.73 5.38 1.12
N ILE A 47 -4.91 5.29 2.17
CA ILE A 47 -3.57 4.69 2.14
C ILE A 47 -3.61 3.43 2.99
N GLN A 48 -3.43 2.27 2.37
CA GLN A 48 -3.35 0.98 3.04
C GLN A 48 -1.90 0.49 3.01
N CYS A 49 -1.34 0.23 4.17
CA CYS A 49 0.00 -0.34 4.33
C CYS A 49 -0.09 -1.54 5.27
N SER A 50 0.12 -2.75 4.75
CA SER A 50 0.00 -3.99 5.51
C SER A 50 1.21 -4.88 5.34
N ARG A 51 1.44 -5.75 6.33
CA ARG A 51 2.38 -6.87 6.20
C ARG A 51 1.70 -7.97 5.39
N SER A 52 2.36 -8.44 4.35
CA SER A 52 1.85 -9.54 3.54
C SER A 52 2.33 -10.88 4.10
N HIS A 53 1.41 -11.82 4.31
CA HIS A 53 1.77 -13.21 4.57
C HIS A 53 1.99 -13.92 3.23
N ARG A 54 3.23 -14.24 2.90
CA ARG A 54 3.58 -14.98 1.67
C ARG A 54 4.09 -16.37 2.02
N PHE A 55 3.58 -17.36 1.33
CA PHE A 55 4.04 -18.74 1.40
C PHE A 55 4.62 -19.12 0.04
N VAL A 56 5.84 -19.65 0.03
CA VAL A 56 6.41 -20.33 -1.13
C VAL A 56 6.28 -21.82 -0.84
N VAL A 57 5.63 -22.56 -1.72
CA VAL A 57 5.40 -24.00 -1.56
C VAL A 57 6.01 -24.69 -2.77
N ASP A 58 6.97 -25.56 -2.52
CA ASP A 58 7.55 -26.40 -3.57
C ASP A 58 6.50 -27.39 -4.07
N MET A 59 6.33 -27.46 -5.39
CA MET A 59 5.51 -28.50 -6.01
C MET A 59 6.42 -29.65 -6.43
N LYS A 60 6.04 -30.87 -6.08
CA LYS A 60 6.70 -32.05 -6.65
C LYS A 60 6.35 -32.10 -8.13
N GLU A 61 7.36 -32.10 -9.00
CA GLU A 61 7.17 -32.46 -10.40
C GLU A 61 6.60 -33.89 -10.42
N GLU A 62 5.45 -34.08 -11.05
CA GLU A 62 5.00 -35.43 -11.37
C GLU A 62 6.05 -36.03 -12.30
N GLU A 63 6.82 -37.01 -11.81
CA GLU A 63 7.71 -37.80 -12.64
C GLU A 63 6.88 -38.36 -13.80
N GLY A 64 7.17 -37.88 -15.00
CA GLY A 64 6.39 -38.15 -16.20
C GLY A 64 6.04 -39.64 -16.31
N GLY A 65 4.75 -39.90 -16.51
CA GLY A 65 4.24 -41.23 -16.84
C GLY A 65 5.07 -41.82 -17.98
N LYS A 66 5.78 -42.90 -17.66
CA LYS A 66 6.31 -43.83 -18.66
C LYS A 66 5.18 -44.58 -19.33
#